data_AF-A0A453G738-F1
#
_entry.id   AF-A0A453G738-F1
#
_cell.length_a   1.000
_cell.length_b   1.000
_cell.length_c   1.000
_cell.angle_alpha   90.00
_cell.angle_beta   90.00
_cell.angle_gamma   90.00
#
_symmetry.space_group_name_H-M   'P 1'
#
loop_
_entity.id
_entity.type
_entity.pdbx_description
1 polymer ?
#
loop_
_entity_poly.entity_id
_entity_poly.type
_entity_poly.pdbx_seq_one_letter_code
_entity_poly.pdbx_strand_id
1 'polypeptide(L)'
;AQVLCPSSVPIPWWLTIIHGPQDDHEKITFLQEIRDVRASCDGPWMLCGDFKLIYRDEDKNNGNLSRRMMGCFRHVINDLALKQVY
;
A
#
# COMPACT_ATOMS: atom_id res chain seq x y z
N ALA A 1 2.09 22.38 -34.20
CA ALA A 1 0.69 22.40 -33.75
C ALA A 1 0.67 22.02 -32.28
N GLN A 2 0.30 22.95 -31.39
CA GLN A 2 0.05 22.64 -29.98
C GLN A 2 -1.46 22.58 -29.80
N VAL A 3 -1.97 21.39 -29.47
CA VAL A 3 -3.36 21.21 -29.06
C VAL A 3 -3.37 21.49 -27.56
N LEU A 4 -3.76 22.71 -27.17
CA LEU A 4 -4.08 23.03 -25.78
C LEU A 4 -5.58 22.79 -25.59
N CYS A 5 -5.93 21.74 -24.86
CA CYS A 5 -7.28 21.53 -24.37
C CYS A 5 -7.58 22.54 -23.24
N PRO A 6 -8.76 23.19 -23.20
CA PRO A 6 -9.10 24.11 -22.13
C PRO A 6 -9.36 23.32 -20.84
N SER A 7 -8.76 23.76 -19.73
CA SER A 7 -9.15 23.50 -18.33
C SER A 7 -9.08 22.07 -17.74
N SER A 8 -7.98 21.33 -17.88
CA SER A 8 -7.67 20.29 -16.87
C SER A 8 -6.60 20.79 -15.92
N VAL A 9 -7.00 21.24 -14.73
CA VAL A 9 -6.07 21.35 -13.60
C VAL A 9 -5.41 19.98 -13.44
N PRO A 10 -4.07 19.87 -13.42
CA PRO A 10 -3.41 18.60 -13.19
C PRO A 10 -3.92 18.02 -11.87
N ILE A 11 -4.45 16.80 -11.91
CA ILE A 11 -4.89 16.11 -10.68
C ILE A 11 -3.62 15.71 -9.92
N PRO A 12 -3.40 16.20 -8.69
CA PRO A 12 -2.26 15.79 -7.90
C PRO A 12 -2.34 14.29 -7.61
N TRP A 13 -1.20 13.61 -7.64
CA TRP A 13 -1.07 12.20 -7.29
C TRP A 13 0.02 12.04 -6.23
N TRP A 14 -0.08 10.98 -5.45
CA TRP A 14 0.74 10.76 -4.27
C TRP A 14 1.57 9.48 -4.38
N LEU A 15 2.81 9.53 -3.90
CA LEU A 15 3.69 8.36 -3.75
C LEU A 15 4.16 8.27 -2.30
N THR A 16 3.90 7.13 -1.67
CA THR A 16 4.47 6.79 -0.35
C THR A 16 5.50 5.70 -0.53
N ILE A 17 6.73 5.98 -0.10
CA ILE A 17 7.81 4.99 -0.05
C ILE A 17 7.85 4.39 1.35
N ILE A 18 7.78 3.07 1.44
CA ILE A 18 7.65 2.31 2.68
C ILE A 18 8.96 1.60 3.03
N HIS A 19 9.27 1.63 4.32
CA HIS A 19 10.21 0.73 4.98
C HIS A 19 9.47 0.02 6.12
N GLY A 20 9.09 -1.24 5.88
CA GLY A 20 8.24 -2.01 6.77
C GLY A 20 8.90 -2.41 8.09
N PRO A 21 8.11 -2.57 9.16
CA PRO A 21 8.61 -2.97 10.47
C PRO A 21 9.00 -4.44 10.51
N GLN A 22 9.92 -4.79 11.42
CA GLN A 22 10.39 -6.16 11.58
C GLN A 22 9.54 -6.96 12.58
N ASP A 23 9.17 -6.34 13.70
CA ASP A 23 8.46 -6.99 14.80
C ASP A 23 6.96 -7.12 14.56
N ASP A 24 6.37 -8.23 15.04
CA ASP A 24 4.96 -8.56 14.78
C ASP A 24 3.97 -7.59 15.44
N HIS A 25 4.35 -7.00 16.59
CA HIS A 25 3.52 -6.00 17.25
C HIS A 25 3.47 -4.69 16.46
N GLU A 26 4.61 -4.26 15.90
CA GLU A 26 4.72 -3.04 15.09
C GLU A 26 3.96 -3.14 13.77
N LYS A 27 3.87 -4.35 13.19
CA LYS A 27 3.13 -4.59 11.94
C LYS A 27 1.66 -4.19 12.03
N ILE A 28 1.00 -4.37 13.18
CA ILE A 28 -0.41 -3.97 13.33
C ILE A 28 -0.55 -2.44 13.30
N THR A 29 0.30 -1.73 14.04
CA THR A 29 0.34 -0.27 14.04
C THR A 29 0.66 0.27 12.65
N PHE A 30 1.66 -0.33 11.98
CA PHE A 30 2.04 0.03 10.62
C PHE A 30 0.89 -0.12 9.61
N LEU A 31 0.05 -1.15 9.72
CA LEU A 31 -1.14 -1.29 8.88
C LEU A 31 -2.17 -0.18 9.11
N GLN A 32 -2.24 0.37 10.32
CA GLN A 32 -3.07 1.54 10.62
C GLN A 32 -2.47 2.81 10.00
N GLU A 33 -1.15 2.99 10.11
CA GLU A 33 -0.45 4.12 9.50
C GLU A 33 -0.68 4.20 7.98
N ILE A 34 -0.71 3.06 7.29
CA ILE A 34 -1.05 3.01 5.85
C ILE A 34 -2.44 3.63 5.59
N ARG A 35 -3.44 3.35 6.44
CA ARG A 35 -4.79 3.94 6.30
C ARG A 35 -4.76 5.44 6.57
N ASP A 36 -4.02 5.86 7.59
CA ASP A 36 -3.92 7.27 7.97
C ASP A 36 -3.22 8.09 6.87
N VAL A 37 -2.16 7.55 6.26
CA VAL A 37 -1.51 8.18 5.10
C VAL A 37 -2.46 8.25 3.91
N ARG A 38 -3.21 7.18 3.59
CA ARG A 38 -4.21 7.24 2.51
C ARG A 38 -5.22 8.37 2.72
N ALA A 39 -5.70 8.54 3.94
CA ALA A 39 -6.68 9.57 4.29
C ALA A 39 -6.14 11.00 4.09
N SER A 40 -4.81 11.18 4.09
CA SER A 40 -4.16 12.45 3.78
C SER A 40 -3.91 12.69 2.28
N CYS A 41 -4.21 11.71 1.42
CA CYS A 41 -3.92 11.77 -0.01
C CYS A 41 -5.21 11.99 -0.84
N ASP A 42 -5.52 13.25 -1.15
CA ASP A 42 -6.69 13.63 -1.96
C ASP A 42 -6.49 13.38 -3.47
N GLY A 43 -6.35 12.13 -3.86
CA GLY A 43 -6.18 11.75 -5.27
C GLY A 43 -5.69 10.31 -5.49
N PRO A 44 -5.24 10.00 -6.72
CA PRO A 44 -4.53 8.76 -7.00
C PRO A 44 -3.31 8.60 -6.09
N TRP A 45 -3.09 7.39 -5.59
CA TRP A 45 -2.04 7.11 -4.62
C TRP A 45 -1.35 5.79 -4.95
N MET A 46 -0.03 5.79 -4.85
CA MET A 46 0.82 4.64 -5.04
C MET A 46 1.67 4.42 -3.79
N LEU A 47 1.73 3.16 -3.36
CA LEU A 47 2.67 2.71 -2.34
C LEU A 47 3.79 1.91 -3.02
N CYS A 48 5.03 2.15 -2.63
CA CYS A 48 6.19 1.43 -3.13
C CYS A 48 7.18 1.18 -1.98
N GLY A 49 7.97 0.12 -2.05
CA GLY A 49 9.02 -0.18 -1.06
C GLY A 49 8.96 -1.59 -0.52
N ASP A 50 9.70 -1.83 0.56
CA ASP A 50 9.73 -3.12 1.24
C ASP A 50 8.75 -3.08 2.42
N PHE A 51 7.64 -3.80 2.31
CA PHE A 51 6.61 -3.82 3.35
C PHE A 51 6.93 -4.79 4.49
N LYS A 52 7.90 -5.71 4.33
CA LYS A 52 8.15 -6.84 5.25
C LYS A 52 6.90 -7.62 5.66
N LEU A 53 5.87 -7.58 4.81
CA LEU A 53 4.60 -8.26 4.96
C LEU A 53 4.38 -9.19 3.79
N ILE A 54 3.78 -10.34 4.09
CA ILE A 54 3.53 -11.38 3.11
C ILE A 54 2.09 -11.23 2.64
N TYR A 55 1.90 -11.09 1.33
CA TYR A 55 0.58 -10.93 0.75
C TYR A 55 -0.03 -12.28 0.35
N ARG A 56 0.76 -13.15 -0.28
CA ARG A 56 0.36 -14.50 -0.66
C ARG A 56 1.28 -15.56 -0.07
N ASP A 57 0.75 -16.78 0.09
CA ASP A 57 1.53 -17.89 0.64
C ASP A 57 2.74 -18.20 -0.28
N GLU A 58 2.57 -18.00 -1.59
CA GLU A 58 3.64 -18.18 -2.59
C GLU A 58 4.82 -17.22 -2.43
N ASP A 59 4.62 -16.08 -1.75
CA ASP A 59 5.67 -15.06 -1.57
C ASP A 59 6.67 -15.43 -0.45
N LYS A 60 6.44 -16.53 0.30
CA LYS A 60 7.33 -16.97 1.39
C LYS A 60 8.11 -18.22 1.02
N ASN A 61 9.43 -18.16 1.24
CA ASN A 61 10.35 -19.29 1.00
C ASN A 61 10.44 -20.29 2.17
N ASN A 62 9.61 -20.15 3.22
CA ASN A 62 9.57 -21.12 4.33
C ASN A 62 8.15 -21.26 4.89
N GLY A 63 7.85 -22.39 5.56
CA GLY A 63 6.51 -22.69 6.06
C GLY A 63 6.04 -21.86 7.27
N ASN A 64 6.85 -20.93 7.78
CA ASN A 64 6.51 -20.13 8.97
C ASN A 64 5.60 -18.94 8.60
N LEU A 65 4.37 -19.21 8.18
CA LEU A 65 3.41 -18.21 7.69
C LEU A 65 2.47 -17.73 8.81
N SER A 66 2.46 -16.43 9.08
CA SER A 66 1.44 -15.81 9.93
C SER A 66 0.19 -15.51 9.11
N ARG A 67 -0.69 -16.52 8.96
CA ARG A 67 -1.96 -16.39 8.22
C ARG A 67 -2.83 -15.23 8.72
N ARG A 68 -2.76 -14.94 10.03
CA ARG A 68 -3.43 -13.79 10.64
C ARG A 68 -2.91 -12.48 10.05
N MET A 69 -1.60 -12.28 10.02
CA MET A 69 -0.98 -11.05 9.50
C MET A 69 -1.24 -10.88 7.99
N MET A 70 -1.19 -11.97 7.23
CA MET A 70 -1.56 -11.96 5.81
C MET A 70 -3.01 -11.55 5.61
N GLY A 71 -3.92 -12.06 6.43
CA GLY A 71 -5.32 -11.66 6.44
C GLY A 71 -5.49 -10.16 6.73
N CYS A 72 -4.79 -9.64 7.73
CA CYS A 72 -4.80 -8.21 8.06
C CYS A 72 -4.26 -7.35 6.91
N PHE A 73 -3.14 -7.73 6.30
CA PHE A 73 -2.56 -6.98 5.19
C PHE A 73 -3.47 -7.02 3.96
N ARG A 74 -4.05 -8.17 3.63
CA ARG A 74 -5.02 -8.30 2.53
C ARG A 74 -6.28 -7.48 2.79
N HIS A 75 -6.75 -7.42 4.03
CA HIS A 75 -7.87 -6.56 4.40
C HIS A 75 -7.56 -5.10 4.13
N VAL A 76 -6.37 -4.61 4.51
CA VAL A 76 -5.92 -3.23 4.22
C VAL A 76 -5.87 -2.96 2.73
N ILE A 77 -5.28 -3.86 1.93
CA ILE A 77 -5.22 -3.72 0.47
C ILE A 77 -6.62 -3.60 -0.13
N ASN A 78 -7.55 -4.46 0.31
CA ASN A 78 -8.94 -4.44 -0.17
C ASN A 78 -9.70 -3.19 0.27
N ASP A 79 -9.58 -2.80 1.54
CA ASP A 79 -10.25 -1.62 2.11
C ASP A 79 -9.82 -0.35 1.37
N LEU A 80 -8.54 -0.27 1.00
CA LEU A 80 -7.97 0.87 0.28
C LEU A 80 -8.10 0.74 -1.24
N ALA A 81 -8.75 -0.32 -1.73
CA ALA A 81 -8.90 -0.66 -3.16
C ALA A 81 -7.57 -0.63 -3.94
N LEU A 82 -6.48 -1.06 -3.29
CA LEU A 82 -5.14 -1.05 -3.87
C LEU A 82 -4.98 -2.22 -4.84
N LYS A 83 -4.36 -1.93 -5.98
CA LYS A 83 -4.00 -2.93 -6.98
C LYS A 83 -2.48 -3.08 -7.03
N GLN A 84 -2.00 -4.31 -6.94
CA GLN A 84 -0.60 -4.62 -7.17
C GLN A 84 -0.23 -4.35 -8.64
N VAL A 85 0.89 -3.65 -8.83
CA VAL A 85 1.51 -3.41 -10.14
C VAL A 85 2.77 -4.27 -10.21
N TYR A 86 2.95 -5.00 -11.32
CA TYR A 86 4.09 -5.88 -11.58
C TYR A 86 5.02 -5.26 -12.62
#